data_AF-A0A1K1PVC5-F1
#
_entry.id   AF-A0A1K1PVC5-F1
#
_cell.length_a   1.000
_cell.length_b   1.000
_cell.length_c   1.000
_cell.angle_alpha   90.00
_cell.angle_beta   90.00
_cell.angle_gamma   90.00
#
_symmetry.space_group_name_H-M   'P 1'
#
loop_
_entity.id
_entity.type
_entity.pdbx_description
1 polymer ?
#
loop_
_entity_poly.entity_id
_entity_poly.type
_entity_poly.pdbx_seq_one_letter_code
_entity_poly.pdbx_strand_id
1 'polypeptide(L)'
;MTDYDRIRREYPPVISGEQLRKLLHISKRRCVWLLKHYIPHRDNCGKTRRYAIKLEDAIRFMTDFEQSPERYTATDGQFSSKPYILPAVNPVFLRLTLEDEWFDVPDLLDTETICSLTGYSDNAVNNWLEKGKLRSALTQNGRVTSKAWLIDFFCGKGMRIVRKSELHINLLNKAL
;
A
#
# COMPACT_ATOMS: atom_id res chain seq x y z
N MET A 1 -14.09 -33.82 15.46
CA MET A 1 -14.95 -32.62 15.33
C MET A 1 -14.30 -31.75 14.28
N THR A 2 -14.88 -31.66 13.09
CA THR A 2 -14.26 -30.92 11.98
C THR A 2 -14.38 -29.42 12.22
N ASP A 3 -13.50 -28.62 11.62
CA ASP A 3 -13.55 -27.16 11.74
C ASP A 3 -14.92 -26.60 11.27
N TYR A 4 -15.53 -27.27 10.29
CA TYR A 4 -16.86 -26.95 9.78
C TYR A 4 -18.00 -27.16 10.79
N ASP A 5 -17.88 -28.11 11.74
CA ASP A 5 -18.88 -28.32 12.79
C ASP A 5 -18.90 -27.19 13.83
N ARG A 6 -17.78 -26.49 13.98
CA ARG A 6 -17.68 -25.28 14.79
C ARG A 6 -18.32 -24.10 14.05
N ILE A 7 -18.01 -23.94 12.77
CA ILE A 7 -18.58 -22.87 11.92
C ILE A 7 -20.12 -22.95 11.90
N ARG A 8 -20.70 -24.16 11.78
CA ARG A 8 -22.16 -24.36 11.82
C ARG A 8 -22.82 -23.96 13.14
N ARG A 9 -22.08 -23.97 14.25
CA ARG A 9 -22.58 -23.54 15.56
C ARG A 9 -22.47 -22.03 15.77
N GLU A 10 -21.41 -21.43 15.24
CA GLU A 10 -21.12 -20.01 15.43
C GLU A 10 -21.89 -19.10 14.48
N TYR A 11 -22.27 -19.59 13.30
CA TYR A 11 -22.91 -18.80 12.26
C TYR A 11 -24.36 -19.23 12.00
N PRO A 12 -25.26 -18.28 11.68
CA PRO A 12 -26.62 -18.61 11.27
C PRO A 12 -26.63 -19.36 9.93
N PRO A 13 -27.72 -20.11 9.61
CA PRO A 13 -27.85 -20.85 8.35
C PRO A 13 -27.72 -19.97 7.08
N VAL A 14 -28.07 -18.69 7.20
CA VAL A 14 -27.88 -17.67 6.17
C VAL A 14 -27.00 -16.57 6.72
N ILE A 15 -25.85 -16.37 6.10
CA ILE A 15 -24.86 -15.37 6.47
C ILE A 15 -24.88 -14.18 5.51
N SER A 16 -24.51 -13.02 6.04
CA SER A 16 -24.28 -11.80 5.25
C SER A 16 -22.93 -11.82 4.54
N GLY A 17 -22.78 -10.99 3.51
CA GLY A 17 -21.48 -10.82 2.84
C GLY A 17 -20.34 -10.35 3.76
N GLU A 18 -20.64 -9.64 4.85
CA GLU A 18 -19.63 -9.24 5.85
C GLU A 18 -19.22 -10.42 6.74
N GLN A 19 -20.15 -11.30 7.10
CA GLN A 19 -19.83 -12.54 7.81
C GLN A 19 -18.99 -13.47 6.94
N LEU A 20 -19.33 -13.63 5.65
CA LEU A 20 -18.53 -14.39 4.70
C LEU A 20 -17.10 -13.83 4.56
N ARG A 21 -16.97 -12.49 4.46
CA ARG A 21 -15.67 -11.83 4.37
C ARG A 21 -14.77 -12.14 5.58
N LYS A 22 -15.37 -12.14 6.79
CA LYS A 22 -14.67 -12.48 8.03
C LYS A 22 -14.30 -13.95 8.06
N LEU A 23 -15.24 -14.84 7.69
CA LEU A 23 -15.03 -16.29 7.64
C LEU A 23 -13.86 -16.67 6.71
N LEU A 24 -13.79 -16.06 5.53
CA LEU A 24 -12.74 -16.33 4.54
C LEU A 24 -11.45 -15.52 4.75
N HIS A 25 -11.41 -14.60 5.72
CA HIS A 25 -10.27 -13.70 5.96
C HIS A 25 -9.78 -12.92 4.72
N ILE A 26 -10.72 -12.37 3.93
CA ILE A 26 -10.42 -11.65 2.68
C ILE A 26 -10.81 -10.17 2.70
N SER A 27 -10.31 -9.42 1.71
CA SER A 27 -10.74 -8.04 1.48
C SER A 27 -12.19 -7.97 0.99
N LYS A 28 -12.84 -6.82 1.21
CA LYS A 28 -14.22 -6.58 0.72
C LYS A 28 -14.33 -6.74 -0.79
N ARG A 29 -13.32 -6.26 -1.54
CA ARG A 29 -13.26 -6.36 -3.00
C ARG A 29 -13.19 -7.81 -3.46
N ARG A 30 -12.33 -8.63 -2.83
CA ARG A 30 -12.21 -10.07 -3.14
C ARG A 30 -13.47 -10.84 -2.78
N CYS A 31 -14.12 -10.52 -1.65
CA CYS A 31 -15.41 -11.13 -1.26
C CYS A 31 -16.50 -10.88 -2.31
N VAL A 32 -16.68 -9.63 -2.75
CA VAL A 32 -17.67 -9.30 -3.80
C VAL A 32 -17.34 -10.01 -5.11
N TRP A 33 -16.07 -10.11 -5.47
CA TRP A 33 -15.66 -10.85 -6.67
C TRP A 33 -15.99 -12.35 -6.58
N LEU A 34 -15.68 -13.00 -5.45
CA LEU A 34 -16.03 -14.40 -5.24
C LEU A 34 -17.54 -14.64 -5.31
N LEU A 35 -18.34 -13.76 -4.72
CA LEU A 35 -19.80 -13.83 -4.81
C LEU A 35 -20.28 -13.75 -6.26
N LYS A 36 -19.71 -12.86 -7.07
CA LYS A 36 -20.12 -12.67 -8.46
C LYS A 36 -19.81 -13.86 -9.37
N HIS A 37 -18.80 -14.68 -9.05
CA HIS A 37 -18.28 -15.67 -9.98
C HIS A 37 -18.33 -17.11 -9.47
N TYR A 38 -18.28 -17.34 -8.15
CA TYR A 38 -18.04 -18.68 -7.60
C TYR A 38 -18.98 -19.08 -6.47
N ILE A 39 -19.45 -18.13 -5.65
CA ILE A 39 -20.27 -18.45 -4.47
C ILE A 39 -21.74 -18.09 -4.73
N PRO A 40 -22.65 -19.09 -4.75
CA PRO A 40 -24.08 -18.85 -4.86
C PRO A 40 -24.58 -17.92 -3.74
N HIS A 41 -25.39 -16.95 -4.11
CA HIS A 41 -25.93 -15.98 -3.17
C HIS A 41 -27.24 -15.39 -3.69
N ARG A 42 -28.02 -14.83 -2.77
CA ARG A 42 -29.16 -13.95 -3.09
C ARG A 42 -28.72 -12.51 -2.97
N ASP A 43 -28.93 -11.74 -4.03
CA ASP A 43 -28.71 -10.29 -4.07
C ASP A 43 -30.06 -9.57 -3.96
N ASN A 44 -30.24 -8.77 -2.91
CA ASN A 44 -31.44 -7.97 -2.69
C ASN A 44 -31.30 -6.54 -3.25
N CYS A 45 -30.23 -6.24 -4.00
CA CYS A 45 -29.92 -4.95 -4.62
C CYS A 45 -29.88 -3.73 -3.67
N GLY A 46 -29.94 -3.94 -2.36
CA GLY A 46 -29.88 -2.88 -1.35
C GLY A 46 -28.48 -2.28 -1.17
N LYS A 47 -28.43 -1.05 -0.63
CA LYS A 47 -27.15 -0.39 -0.27
C LYS A 47 -26.45 -1.08 0.92
N THR A 48 -27.23 -1.62 1.85
CA THR A 48 -26.76 -2.33 3.04
C THR A 48 -27.39 -3.71 3.08
N ARG A 49 -26.73 -4.69 3.73
CA ARG A 49 -27.20 -6.09 3.83
C ARG A 49 -27.62 -6.71 2.48
N ARG A 50 -26.88 -6.33 1.41
CA ARG A 50 -27.17 -6.67 0.01
C ARG A 50 -27.19 -8.18 -0.26
N TYR A 51 -26.23 -8.90 0.29
CA TYR A 51 -25.99 -10.31 0.00
C TYR A 51 -26.44 -11.20 1.15
N ALA A 52 -27.17 -12.27 0.81
CA ALA A 52 -27.51 -13.38 1.69
C ALA A 52 -26.95 -14.68 1.09
N ILE A 53 -26.12 -15.38 1.85
CA ILE A 53 -25.39 -16.58 1.42
C ILE A 53 -25.79 -17.72 2.34
N LYS A 54 -26.10 -18.90 1.81
CA LYS A 54 -26.30 -20.08 2.66
C LYS A 54 -24.96 -20.49 3.24
N LEU A 55 -24.92 -20.79 4.53
CA LEU A 55 -23.68 -21.20 5.19
C LEU A 55 -23.07 -22.44 4.53
N GLU A 56 -23.91 -23.38 4.09
CA GLU A 56 -23.47 -24.59 3.38
C GLU A 56 -22.81 -24.28 2.02
N ASP A 57 -23.23 -23.24 1.31
CA ASP A 57 -22.59 -22.85 0.05
C ASP A 57 -21.22 -22.22 0.31
N ALA A 58 -21.06 -21.50 1.42
CA ALA A 58 -19.77 -20.98 1.85
C ALA A 58 -18.82 -22.11 2.29
N ILE A 59 -19.30 -23.09 3.05
CA ILE A 59 -18.53 -24.27 3.47
C ILE A 59 -18.11 -25.10 2.25
N ARG A 60 -19.01 -25.30 1.29
CA ARG A 60 -18.68 -25.99 0.03
C ARG A 60 -17.56 -25.28 -0.72
N PHE A 61 -17.67 -23.95 -0.86
CA PHE A 61 -16.60 -23.15 -1.46
C PHE A 61 -15.27 -23.31 -0.72
N MET A 62 -15.25 -23.31 0.62
CA MET A 62 -14.03 -23.51 1.41
C MET A 62 -13.42 -24.88 1.15
N THR A 63 -14.25 -25.92 1.12
CA THR A 63 -13.82 -27.30 0.85
C THR A 63 -13.25 -27.43 -0.57
N ASP A 64 -13.91 -26.85 -1.56
CA ASP A 64 -13.45 -26.88 -2.96
C ASP A 64 -12.16 -26.05 -3.14
N PHE A 65 -12.03 -24.93 -2.41
CA PHE A 65 -10.85 -24.08 -2.42
C PHE A 65 -9.63 -24.78 -1.81
N GLU A 66 -9.81 -25.58 -0.75
CA GLU A 66 -8.75 -26.41 -0.17
C GLU A 66 -8.24 -27.48 -1.15
N GLN A 67 -9.12 -28.04 -1.98
CA GLN A 67 -8.79 -29.09 -2.95
C GLN A 67 -8.20 -28.55 -4.26
N SER A 68 -8.65 -27.38 -4.71
CA SER A 68 -8.34 -26.84 -6.03
C SER A 68 -8.23 -25.30 -6.01
N PRO A 69 -7.25 -24.74 -5.29
CA PRO A 69 -7.11 -23.29 -5.14
C PRO A 69 -6.89 -22.57 -6.48
N GLU A 70 -6.28 -23.24 -7.46
CA GLU A 70 -5.97 -22.70 -8.79
C GLU A 70 -7.22 -22.23 -9.55
N ARG A 71 -8.39 -22.87 -9.32
CA ARG A 71 -9.67 -22.52 -9.97
C ARG A 71 -10.23 -21.17 -9.53
N TYR A 72 -9.76 -20.66 -8.39
CA TYR A 72 -10.22 -19.42 -7.77
C TYR A 72 -9.14 -18.33 -7.76
N THR A 73 -8.10 -18.51 -8.57
CA THR A 73 -7.05 -17.52 -8.77
C THR A 73 -7.58 -16.41 -9.66
N ALA A 74 -7.55 -15.18 -9.16
CA ALA A 74 -7.84 -14.01 -10.00
C ALA A 74 -6.67 -13.76 -10.96
N THR A 75 -6.95 -13.13 -12.10
CA THR A 75 -5.87 -12.77 -13.04
C THR A 75 -4.91 -11.78 -12.39
N ASP A 76 -3.65 -11.81 -12.84
CA ASP A 76 -2.63 -10.90 -12.34
C ASP A 76 -3.09 -9.44 -12.47
N GLY A 77 -2.98 -8.70 -11.37
CA GLY A 77 -3.39 -7.30 -11.31
C GLY A 77 -4.88 -7.05 -11.06
N GLN A 78 -5.76 -8.07 -11.07
CA GLN A 78 -7.21 -7.89 -10.92
C GLN A 78 -7.63 -7.23 -9.59
N PHE A 79 -6.82 -7.42 -8.55
CA PHE A 79 -6.98 -6.77 -7.25
C PHE A 79 -5.86 -5.78 -6.90
N SER A 80 -4.86 -5.65 -7.77
CA SER A 80 -3.77 -4.67 -7.57
C SER A 80 -4.28 -3.25 -7.82
N SER A 81 -3.65 -2.29 -7.16
CA SER A 81 -3.77 -0.88 -7.54
C SER A 81 -3.12 -0.67 -8.92
N LYS A 82 -3.53 0.38 -9.63
CA LYS A 82 -2.90 0.79 -10.90
C LYS A 82 -1.36 0.81 -10.75
N PRO A 83 -0.60 0.38 -11.79
CA PRO A 83 0.85 0.41 -11.71
C PRO A 83 1.31 1.85 -11.46
N TYR A 84 2.24 1.99 -10.52
CA TYR A 84 2.85 3.29 -10.24
C TYR A 84 3.69 3.71 -11.45
N ILE A 85 3.37 4.87 -12.02
CA ILE A 85 4.11 5.46 -13.14
C ILE A 85 5.21 6.33 -12.53
N LEU A 86 6.46 6.06 -12.90
CA LEU A 86 7.59 6.91 -12.52
C LEU A 86 7.43 8.30 -13.14
N PRO A 87 7.78 9.39 -12.42
CA PRO A 87 7.85 10.71 -13.02
C PRO A 87 8.78 10.68 -14.25
N ALA A 88 8.36 11.31 -15.35
CA ALA A 88 9.15 11.42 -16.57
C ALA A 88 10.23 12.52 -16.46
N VAL A 89 10.98 12.52 -15.36
CA VAL A 89 12.03 13.50 -15.07
C VAL A 89 13.39 12.84 -15.28
N ASN A 90 14.30 13.52 -15.96
CA ASN A 90 15.67 13.04 -16.13
C ASN A 90 16.42 13.17 -14.77
N PRO A 91 16.97 12.08 -14.21
CA PRO A 91 17.68 12.12 -12.93
C PRO A 91 18.88 13.07 -12.88
N VAL A 92 19.53 13.31 -14.03
CA VAL A 92 20.66 14.25 -14.15
C VAL A 92 20.17 15.69 -14.02
N PHE A 93 19.10 16.06 -14.72
CA PHE A 93 18.50 17.39 -14.58
C PHE A 93 17.95 17.60 -13.17
N LEU A 94 17.27 16.58 -12.62
CA LEU A 94 16.79 16.64 -11.23
C LEU A 94 17.93 16.88 -10.23
N ARG A 95 19.08 16.21 -10.40
CA ARG A 95 20.24 16.45 -9.55
C ARG A 95 20.68 17.91 -9.60
N LEU A 96 20.88 18.44 -10.81
CA LEU A 96 21.32 19.83 -11.00
C LEU A 96 20.33 20.82 -10.37
N THR A 97 19.03 20.61 -10.58
CA THR A 97 17.98 21.41 -9.93
C THR A 97 18.06 21.34 -8.41
N LEU A 98 18.25 20.15 -7.83
CA LEU A 98 18.35 20.01 -6.37
C LEU A 98 19.63 20.63 -5.80
N GLU A 99 20.75 20.52 -6.52
CA GLU A 99 22.02 21.14 -6.15
C GLU A 99 21.94 22.68 -6.17
N ASP A 100 21.22 23.25 -7.14
CA ASP A 100 20.95 24.69 -7.24
C ASP A 100 19.96 25.17 -6.16
N GLU A 101 18.81 24.50 -6.01
CA GLU A 101 17.77 24.86 -5.03
C GLU A 101 18.27 24.74 -3.59
N TRP A 102 19.19 23.82 -3.32
CA TRP A 102 19.76 23.59 -1.99
C TRP A 102 21.22 24.06 -1.89
N PHE A 103 21.62 25.03 -2.72
CA PHE A 103 22.98 25.56 -2.72
C PHE A 103 23.38 26.11 -1.34
N ASP A 104 22.56 26.98 -0.76
CA ASP A 104 22.80 27.64 0.55
C ASP A 104 22.46 26.77 1.77
N VAL A 105 21.99 25.54 1.55
CA VAL A 105 21.64 24.62 2.63
C VAL A 105 22.91 23.97 3.20
N PRO A 106 23.03 23.81 4.54
CA PRO A 106 24.16 23.10 5.15
C PRO A 106 24.36 21.69 4.59
N ASP A 107 25.61 21.21 4.56
CA ASP A 107 25.90 19.85 4.07
C ASP A 107 25.43 18.75 5.03
N LEU A 108 25.35 19.04 6.33
CA LEU A 108 24.85 18.12 7.34
C LEU A 108 23.42 18.49 7.70
N LEU A 109 22.48 17.57 7.47
CA LEU A 109 21.05 17.79 7.64
C LEU A 109 20.50 16.95 8.78
N ASP A 110 19.78 17.59 9.68
CA ASP A 110 18.92 16.93 10.66
C ASP A 110 17.51 16.68 10.09
N THR A 111 16.69 15.95 10.85
CA THR A 111 15.34 15.59 10.43
C THR A 111 14.46 16.82 10.19
N GLU A 112 14.59 17.87 11.01
CA GLU A 112 13.80 19.10 10.89
C GLU A 112 14.09 19.86 9.59
N THR A 113 15.38 19.97 9.24
CA THR A 113 15.81 20.59 7.98
C THR A 113 15.30 19.77 6.79
N ILE A 114 15.40 18.44 6.83
CA ILE A 114 14.89 17.58 5.74
C ILE A 114 13.37 17.75 5.58
N CYS A 115 12.62 17.78 6.68
CA CYS A 115 11.18 18.03 6.66
C CYS A 115 10.84 19.36 5.99
N SER A 116 11.59 20.41 6.30
CA SER A 116 11.38 21.76 5.77
C SER A 116 11.69 21.84 4.27
N LEU A 117 12.78 21.22 3.82
CA LEU A 117 13.18 21.21 2.41
C LEU A 117 12.25 20.37 1.54
N THR A 118 11.77 19.25 2.07
CA THR A 118 11.09 18.22 1.27
C THR A 118 9.58 18.21 1.47
N GLY A 119 9.06 18.85 2.52
CA GLY A 119 7.64 18.89 2.87
C GLY A 119 7.08 17.57 3.38
N TYR A 120 7.95 16.62 3.73
CA TYR A 120 7.54 15.35 4.34
C TYR A 120 7.50 15.45 5.86
N SER A 121 6.63 14.66 6.49
CA SER A 121 6.55 14.62 7.96
C SER A 121 7.76 13.96 8.59
N ASP A 122 8.03 14.33 9.84
CA ASP A 122 9.10 13.75 10.67
C ASP A 122 9.04 12.20 10.67
N ASN A 123 7.86 11.64 10.88
CA ASN A 123 7.63 10.19 10.79
C ASN A 123 8.08 9.57 9.46
N ALA A 124 7.86 10.24 8.33
CA ALA A 124 8.26 9.73 7.02
C ALA A 124 9.78 9.76 6.85
N VAL A 125 10.42 10.87 7.24
CA VAL A 125 11.87 11.04 7.18
C VAL A 125 12.56 10.05 8.11
N ASN A 126 12.13 9.95 9.37
CA ASN A 126 12.66 8.98 10.34
C ASN A 126 12.52 7.54 9.82
N ASN A 127 11.40 7.18 9.19
CA ASN A 127 11.24 5.86 8.56
C ASN A 127 12.28 5.61 7.45
N TRP A 128 12.65 6.63 6.68
CA TRP A 128 13.67 6.49 5.62
C TRP A 128 15.06 6.30 6.20
N LEU A 129 15.39 7.04 7.25
CA LEU A 129 16.67 6.94 7.94
C LEU A 129 16.79 5.58 8.65
N GLU A 130 15.79 5.20 9.45
CA GLU A 130 15.74 3.94 10.21
C GLU A 130 15.86 2.71 9.34
N LYS A 131 15.12 2.68 8.21
CA LYS A 131 15.13 1.54 7.28
C LYS A 131 16.29 1.59 6.28
N GLY A 132 17.24 2.51 6.44
CA GLY A 132 18.40 2.64 5.53
C GLY A 132 18.02 2.96 4.08
N LYS A 133 16.83 3.55 3.86
CA LYS A 133 16.42 4.02 2.52
C LYS A 133 17.19 5.27 2.15
N LEU A 134 17.27 6.19 3.10
CA LEU A 134 18.13 7.36 3.09
C LEU A 134 19.35 7.04 3.94
N ARG A 135 20.56 7.20 3.38
CA ARG A 135 21.82 6.97 4.10
C ARG A 135 21.89 7.95 5.27
N SER A 136 22.42 7.52 6.41
CA SER A 136 22.54 8.38 7.58
C SER A 136 23.68 7.94 8.47
N ALA A 137 24.15 8.86 9.31
CA ALA A 137 25.12 8.62 10.36
C ALA A 137 24.47 8.88 11.72
N LEU A 138 24.88 8.11 12.72
CA LEU A 138 24.50 8.36 14.12
C LEU A 138 25.48 9.36 14.72
N THR A 139 24.93 10.34 15.43
CA THR A 139 25.67 11.32 16.22
C THR A 139 25.14 11.32 17.65
N GLN A 140 25.78 12.07 18.55
CA GLN A 140 25.33 12.23 19.94
C GLN A 140 23.91 12.83 20.04
N ASN A 141 23.50 13.60 19.02
CA ASN A 141 22.23 14.32 19.00
C ASN A 141 21.16 13.62 18.13
N GLY A 142 21.44 12.41 17.62
CA GLY A 142 20.51 11.65 16.78
C GLY A 142 21.08 11.31 15.40
N ARG A 143 20.21 11.02 14.44
CA ARG A 143 20.59 10.68 13.07
C ARG A 143 20.68 11.93 12.20
N VAL A 144 21.72 12.00 11.40
CA VAL A 144 21.93 13.07 10.41
C VAL A 144 22.20 12.44 9.05
N THR A 145 21.87 13.16 7.98
CA THR A 145 22.24 12.78 6.61
C THR A 145 23.06 13.87 5.97
N SER A 146 23.80 13.55 4.91
CA SER A 146 24.45 14.57 4.10
C SER A 146 23.49 15.08 3.01
N LYS A 147 23.61 16.36 2.64
CA LYS A 147 22.89 16.96 1.51
C LYS A 147 23.06 16.14 0.24
N ALA A 148 24.29 15.69 -0.06
CA ALA A 148 24.57 14.83 -1.20
C ALA A 148 23.79 13.50 -1.16
N TRP A 149 23.68 12.85 0.00
CA TRP A 149 22.89 11.61 0.14
C TRP A 149 21.39 11.84 0.03
N LEU A 150 20.89 13.01 0.46
CA LEU A 150 19.51 13.39 0.23
C LEU A 150 19.23 13.56 -1.26
N ILE A 151 20.11 14.25 -1.99
CA ILE A 151 20.00 14.41 -3.45
C ILE A 151 20.06 13.04 -4.16
N ASP A 152 21.02 12.18 -3.81
CA ASP A 152 21.10 10.79 -4.31
C ASP A 152 19.79 10.03 -4.09
N PHE A 153 19.19 10.20 -2.91
CA PHE A 153 17.93 9.57 -2.57
C PHE A 153 16.81 10.08 -3.49
N PHE A 154 16.65 11.39 -3.66
CA PHE A 154 15.61 11.97 -4.51
C PHE A 154 15.78 11.61 -6.00
N CYS A 155 17.01 11.54 -6.51
CA CYS A 155 17.32 11.08 -7.87
C CYS A 155 17.20 9.56 -8.05
N GLY A 156 16.89 8.81 -6.99
CA GLY A 156 16.79 7.35 -7.02
C GLY A 156 15.51 6.83 -6.36
N LYS A 157 15.64 6.37 -5.11
CA LYS A 157 14.52 5.76 -4.36
C LYS A 157 13.38 6.74 -4.08
N GLY A 158 13.69 8.03 -3.94
CA GLY A 158 12.74 9.12 -3.72
C GLY A 158 11.76 9.27 -4.89
N MET A 159 12.21 9.09 -6.14
CA MET A 159 11.30 9.08 -7.31
C MET A 159 10.24 7.99 -7.25
N ARG A 160 10.43 6.93 -6.45
CA ARG A 160 9.47 5.82 -6.26
C ARG A 160 8.46 6.08 -5.14
N ILE A 161 8.53 7.24 -4.47
CA ILE A 161 7.53 7.59 -3.46
C ILE A 161 6.18 7.82 -4.15
N VAL A 162 5.19 7.00 -3.76
CA VAL A 162 3.85 6.99 -4.36
C VAL A 162 3.07 8.26 -4.03
N ARG A 163 3.07 8.69 -2.77
CA ARG A 163 2.44 9.93 -2.31
C ARG A 163 3.50 10.99 -2.08
N LYS A 164 3.66 11.90 -3.03
CA LYS A 164 4.63 13.00 -2.94
C LYS A 164 4.03 14.18 -2.18
N SER A 165 4.86 14.85 -1.40
CA SER A 165 4.54 16.16 -0.85
C SER A 165 4.45 17.19 -1.98
N GLU A 166 3.79 18.32 -1.72
CA GLU A 166 3.72 19.44 -2.67
C GLU A 166 5.11 19.97 -3.03
N LEU A 167 6.01 20.10 -2.04
CA LEU A 167 7.39 20.53 -2.29
C LEU A 167 8.15 19.56 -3.19
N HIS A 168 8.01 18.24 -3.00
CA HIS A 168 8.63 17.27 -3.90
C HIS A 168 8.06 17.36 -5.32
N ILE A 169 6.74 17.56 -5.47
CA ILE A 169 6.14 17.77 -6.80
C ILE A 169 6.71 19.03 -7.46
N ASN A 170 6.84 20.12 -6.72
CA ASN A 170 7.40 21.37 -7.22
C ASN A 170 8.86 21.19 -7.66
N LEU A 171 9.69 20.49 -6.88
CA LEU A 171 11.07 20.18 -7.25
C LEU A 171 11.15 19.34 -8.53
N LEU A 172 10.25 18.37 -8.71
CA LEU A 172 10.20 17.57 -9.95
C LEU A 172 9.78 18.42 -11.15
N ASN A 173 8.82 19.33 -10.98
CA ASN A 173 8.35 20.19 -12.05
C ASN A 173 9.41 21.21 -12.50
N LYS A 174 10.28 21.65 -11.59
CA LYS A 174 11.43 22.51 -11.92
C LYS A 174 12.51 21.79 -12.75
N ALA A 175 12.50 20.46 -12.78
CA ALA A 175 13.47 19.62 -13.47
C ALA A 175 12.94 19.04 -14.80
N LEU A 176 11.77 19.48 -15.27
CA LEU A 176 11.16 19.14 -16.56
C LEU A 176 11.50 20.20 -17.60
#